data_AF-A0A533SI23-F1
#
_entry.id   AF-A0A533SI23-F1
#
_cell.length_a   1.000
_cell.length_b   1.000
_cell.length_c   1.000
_cell.angle_alpha   90.00
_cell.angle_beta   90.00
_cell.angle_gamma   90.00
#
_symmetry.space_group_name_H-M   'P 1'
#
loop_
_entity.id
_entity.type
_entity.pdbx_description
1 polymer ?
#
loop_
_entity_poly.entity_id
_entity_poly.type
_entity_poly.pdbx_seq_one_letter_code
_entity_poly.pdbx_strand_id
1 'polypeptide(L)'
;MEARRWCLIAIRENPNLEEPWLILAAISSPQASVGYLQQALKINPNSERAMAGMKWALNRLASVPSRDHLAAGNKPQSDTQPIKIATAVSVGAEMPGAAQPKDKAEGADSIVDQFRDTHSVPAAPA
;
A
#
# COMPACT_ATOMS: atom_id res chain seq x y z
N MET A 1 -0.25 -17.78 -9.28
CA MET A 1 -1.33 -16.75 -9.38
C MET A 1 -2.69 -17.43 -9.31
N GLU A 2 -3.05 -17.91 -8.13
CA GLU A 2 -4.19 -18.82 -7.93
C GLU A 2 -5.45 -18.02 -7.60
N ALA A 3 -5.33 -16.93 -6.84
CA ALA A 3 -6.46 -16.08 -6.42
C ALA A 3 -7.29 -15.56 -7.61
N ARG A 4 -6.63 -14.97 -8.61
CA ARG A 4 -7.32 -14.47 -9.81
C ARG A 4 -8.10 -15.59 -10.53
N ARG A 5 -7.52 -16.78 -10.61
CA ARG A 5 -8.17 -17.94 -11.27
C ARG A 5 -9.44 -18.34 -10.52
N TRP A 6 -9.36 -18.44 -9.20
CA TRP A 6 -10.51 -18.79 -8.35
C TRP A 6 -11.61 -17.74 -8.41
N CYS A 7 -11.28 -16.44 -8.38
CA CYS A 7 -12.28 -15.39 -8.53
C CYS A 7 -13.02 -15.49 -9.87
N LEU A 8 -12.31 -15.75 -10.96
CA LEU A 8 -12.94 -15.91 -12.29
C LEU A 8 -13.85 -17.13 -12.35
N ILE A 9 -13.49 -18.24 -11.69
CA ILE A 9 -14.37 -19.40 -11.55
C ILE A 9 -15.61 -19.01 -10.73
N ALA A 10 -15.43 -18.35 -9.58
CA ALA A 10 -16.55 -17.92 -8.73
C ALA A 10 -17.52 -16.98 -9.45
N ILE A 11 -17.02 -16.05 -10.28
CA ILE A 11 -17.87 -15.14 -11.08
C ILE A 11 -18.66 -15.91 -12.14
N ARG A 12 -18.07 -16.96 -12.73
CA ARG A 12 -18.75 -17.82 -13.71
C ARG A 12 -19.87 -18.62 -13.07
N GLU A 13 -19.63 -19.16 -11.88
CA GLU A 13 -20.62 -19.94 -11.13
C GLU A 13 -21.72 -19.05 -10.55
N ASN A 14 -21.35 -17.90 -9.98
CA ASN A 14 -22.30 -16.95 -9.42
C ASN A 14 -21.85 -15.50 -9.66
N PRO A 15 -22.37 -14.83 -10.70
CA PRO A 15 -21.99 -13.45 -11.01
C PRO A 15 -22.60 -12.43 -10.04
N ASN A 16 -23.57 -12.83 -9.21
CA ASN A 16 -24.27 -11.96 -8.26
C ASN A 16 -23.58 -11.87 -6.89
N LEU A 17 -22.39 -12.45 -6.74
CA LEU A 17 -21.59 -12.30 -5.52
C LEU A 17 -20.63 -11.12 -5.66
N GLU A 18 -20.58 -10.26 -4.65
CA GLU A 18 -19.65 -9.13 -4.63
C GLU A 18 -18.21 -9.55 -4.29
N GLU A 19 -18.04 -10.62 -3.51
CA GLU A 19 -16.75 -11.04 -2.96
C GLU A 19 -15.67 -11.29 -4.04
N PRO A 20 -15.95 -12.01 -5.13
CA PRO A 20 -14.96 -12.23 -6.18
C PRO A 20 -14.50 -10.92 -6.84
N TRP A 21 -15.41 -9.95 -6.97
CA TRP A 21 -15.11 -8.63 -7.53
C TRP A 21 -14.25 -7.79 -6.58
N LEU A 22 -14.52 -7.85 -5.27
CA LEU A 22 -13.69 -7.21 -4.25
C LEU A 22 -12.27 -7.76 -4.25
N ILE A 23 -12.11 -9.08 -4.33
CA ILE A 23 -10.79 -9.72 -4.35
C ILE A 23 -10.05 -9.37 -5.65
N LEU A 24 -10.72 -9.41 -6.81
CA LEU A 24 -10.13 -8.97 -8.07
C LEU A 24 -9.68 -7.50 -8.02
N ALA A 25 -10.45 -6.64 -7.35
CA ALA A 25 -10.06 -5.25 -7.17
C ALA A 25 -8.76 -5.11 -6.36
N ALA A 26 -8.63 -5.85 -5.26
CA ALA A 26 -7.46 -5.77 -4.38
C ALA A 26 -6.15 -6.20 -5.08
N ILE A 27 -6.21 -7.23 -5.94
CA ILE A 27 -5.02 -7.79 -6.60
C ILE A 27 -4.72 -7.18 -7.98
N SER A 28 -5.57 -6.28 -8.48
CA SER A 28 -5.43 -5.69 -9.81
C SER A 28 -4.68 -4.36 -9.79
N SER A 29 -4.40 -3.82 -10.99
CA SER A 29 -3.82 -2.49 -11.13
C SER A 29 -4.80 -1.43 -10.63
N PRO A 30 -4.34 -0.27 -10.13
CA PRO A 30 -5.21 0.76 -9.57
C PRO A 30 -6.36 1.20 -10.50
N GLN A 31 -6.10 1.26 -11.81
CA GLN A 31 -7.12 1.55 -12.82
C GLN A 31 -8.16 0.43 -12.95
N ALA A 32 -7.72 -0.83 -12.96
CA ALA A 32 -8.62 -1.98 -13.05
C ALA A 32 -9.41 -2.20 -11.74
N SER A 33 -8.82 -1.87 -10.59
CA SER A 33 -9.47 -1.98 -9.28
C SER A 33 -10.79 -1.21 -9.25
N VAL A 34 -10.82 0.00 -9.79
CA VAL A 34 -12.01 0.84 -9.86
C VAL A 34 -13.14 0.15 -10.63
N GLY A 35 -12.83 -0.45 -11.78
CA GLY A 35 -13.83 -1.16 -12.59
C GLY A 35 -14.43 -2.37 -11.86
N TYR A 36 -13.62 -3.12 -11.11
CA TYR A 36 -14.11 -4.25 -10.32
C TYR A 36 -14.94 -3.81 -9.11
N LEU A 37 -14.55 -2.73 -8.43
CA LEU A 37 -15.32 -2.16 -7.32
C LEU A 37 -16.67 -1.61 -7.77
N GLN A 38 -16.74 -1.02 -8.97
CA GLN A 38 -18.00 -0.61 -9.57
C GLN A 38 -18.93 -1.81 -9.81
N GLN A 39 -18.41 -2.97 -10.24
CA GLN A 39 -19.24 -4.17 -10.38
C GLN A 39 -19.72 -4.68 -9.02
N ALA A 40 -18.87 -4.67 -8.00
CA ALA A 40 -19.28 -5.02 -6.64
C ALA A 40 -20.42 -4.11 -6.13
N LEU A 41 -20.32 -2.78 -6.35
CA LEU A 41 -21.37 -1.82 -5.96
C LEU A 41 -22.66 -1.95 -6.78
N LYS A 42 -22.59 -2.40 -8.03
CA LYS A 42 -23.80 -2.69 -8.83
C LYS A 42 -24.58 -3.88 -8.28
N ILE A 43 -23.85 -4.89 -7.79
CA ILE A 43 -24.45 -6.08 -7.17
C ILE A 43 -25.02 -5.72 -5.80
N ASN A 44 -24.24 -5.01 -4.99
CA ASN A 44 -24.66 -4.57 -3.66
C ASN A 44 -24.24 -3.12 -3.41
N PRO A 45 -25.16 -2.16 -3.60
CA PRO A 45 -24.86 -0.75 -3.40
C PRO A 45 -24.62 -0.39 -1.93
N ASN A 46 -25.04 -1.25 -0.99
CA ASN A 46 -24.89 -1.03 0.45
C ASN A 46 -23.63 -1.68 1.03
N SER A 47 -22.75 -2.24 0.19
CA SER A 47 -21.51 -2.86 0.67
C SER A 47 -20.51 -1.81 1.15
N GLU A 48 -20.33 -1.71 2.47
CA GLU A 48 -19.32 -0.85 3.08
C GLU A 48 -17.91 -1.16 2.58
N ARG A 49 -17.61 -2.46 2.39
CA ARG A 49 -16.32 -2.93 1.89
C ARG A 49 -16.03 -2.41 0.48
N ALA A 50 -17.04 -2.43 -0.40
CA ALA A 50 -16.91 -1.93 -1.77
C ALA A 50 -16.73 -0.40 -1.81
N MET A 51 -17.48 0.33 -0.98
CA MET A 51 -17.34 1.79 -0.86
C MET A 51 -15.96 2.20 -0.31
N ALA A 52 -15.48 1.52 0.74
CA ALA A 52 -14.15 1.73 1.29
C ALA A 52 -13.05 1.40 0.26
N GLY A 53 -13.20 0.29 -0.46
CA GLY A 53 -12.31 -0.10 -1.56
C GLY A 53 -12.26 0.93 -2.67
N MET A 54 -13.40 1.53 -3.04
CA MET A 54 -13.46 2.60 -4.05
C MET A 54 -12.66 3.83 -3.62
N LYS A 55 -12.84 4.26 -2.36
CA LYS A 55 -12.09 5.40 -1.81
C LYS A 55 -10.59 5.13 -1.78
N TRP A 56 -10.18 3.93 -1.40
CA TRP A 56 -8.78 3.50 -1.45
C TRP A 56 -8.23 3.49 -2.88
N ALA A 57 -8.95 2.92 -3.84
CA ALA A 57 -8.52 2.81 -5.24
C ALA A 57 -8.34 4.19 -5.89
N LEU A 58 -9.25 5.13 -5.62
CA LEU A 58 -9.17 6.50 -6.10
C LEU A 58 -7.96 7.25 -5.52
N ASN A 59 -7.72 7.15 -4.21
CA ASN A 59 -6.54 7.74 -3.56
C ASN A 59 -5.24 7.16 -4.17
N ARG A 60 -5.21 5.85 -4.33
CA ARG A 60 -4.07 5.16 -4.93
C ARG A 60 -3.81 5.63 -6.36
N LEU A 61 -4.86 5.81 -7.18
CA LEU A 61 -4.75 6.31 -8.55
C LEU A 61 -4.23 7.75 -8.60
N ALA A 62 -4.61 8.60 -7.65
CA ALA A 62 -4.08 9.95 -7.53
C ALA A 62 -2.60 9.99 -7.10
N SER A 63 -2.15 8.94 -6.40
CA SER A 63 -0.78 8.82 -5.88
C SER A 63 0.18 8.11 -6.84
N VAL A 64 -0.31 7.47 -7.92
CA VAL A 64 0.58 6.95 -8.97
C VAL A 64 1.13 8.16 -9.74
N PRO A 65 2.43 8.48 -9.65
CA PRO A 65 2.99 9.57 -10.44
C PRO A 65 2.77 9.21 -11.91
N SER A 66 1.99 10.03 -12.62
CA SER A 66 1.81 9.91 -14.05
C SER A 66 3.20 9.81 -14.67
N ARG A 67 3.46 8.69 -15.37
CA ARG A 67 4.73 8.42 -16.05
C ARG A 67 5.10 9.51 -17.04
N ASP A 68 4.14 10.37 -17.39
CA ASP A 68 4.31 11.61 -18.15
C ASP A 68 5.36 12.56 -17.55
N HIS A 69 5.58 12.53 -16.22
CA HIS A 69 6.60 13.37 -15.59
C HIS A 69 8.05 12.88 -15.83
N LEU A 70 8.24 11.69 -16.41
CA LEU A 70 9.55 11.19 -16.85
C LEU A 70 9.85 11.53 -18.33
N ALA A 71 8.85 11.99 -19.09
CA ALA A 71 9.02 12.39 -20.49
C ALA A 71 9.18 13.91 -20.67
N ALA A 72 8.72 14.72 -19.71
CA ALA A 72 8.77 16.19 -19.78
C ALA A 72 9.83 16.79 -18.83
N GLY A 73 11.09 16.36 -18.97
CA GLY A 73 12.14 16.83 -18.05
C GLY A 73 13.60 16.56 -18.43
N ASN A 74 13.93 16.29 -19.69
CA ASN A 74 15.31 16.46 -20.14
C ASN A 74 15.57 17.96 -20.39
N LYS A 75 15.68 18.74 -19.31
CA LYS A 75 16.45 19.98 -19.34
C LYS A 75 17.86 19.59 -18.89
N PRO A 76 18.92 19.84 -19.67
CA PRO A 76 20.27 19.66 -19.17
C PRO A 76 20.44 20.63 -17.99
N GLN A 77 20.42 20.10 -16.77
CA GLN A 77 20.90 20.82 -15.61
C GLN A 77 22.38 21.09 -15.85
N SER A 78 22.71 22.34 -16.14
CA SER A 78 24.09 22.85 -16.08
C SER A 78 24.56 22.84 -14.63
N ASP A 79 24.78 21.66 -14.06
CA ASP A 79 25.48 21.43 -12.80
C ASP A 79 26.99 21.29 -13.06
N THR A 80 27.59 22.33 -13.66
CA THR A 80 29.05 22.53 -13.59
C THR A 80 29.32 23.69 -12.66
N GLN A 81 29.07 23.48 -11.38
CA GLN A 81 29.67 24.31 -10.33
C GLN A 81 31.16 23.91 -10.23
N PRO A 82 32.11 24.84 -10.30
CA PRO A 82 33.53 24.51 -10.18
C PRO A 82 33.83 23.97 -8.77
N ILE A 83 34.43 22.79 -8.72
CA ILE A 83 34.91 22.15 -7.49
C ILE A 83 36.07 22.98 -6.93
N LYS A 84 35.85 23.65 -5.79
CA LYS A 84 36.93 24.26 -5.00
C LYS A 84 37.67 23.15 -4.24
N ILE A 85 38.72 22.62 -4.84
CA ILE A 85 39.72 21.79 -4.15
C ILE A 85 40.47 22.66 -3.14
N ALA A 86 39.97 22.73 -1.91
CA ALA A 86 40.76 23.15 -0.77
C ALA A 86 41.64 21.96 -0.34
N THR A 87 42.90 22.00 -0.80
CA THR A 87 44.01 21.26 -0.20
C THR A 87 44.12 21.62 1.28
N ALA A 88 43.84 20.67 2.17
CA ALA A 88 44.48 20.60 3.48
C ALA A 88 44.31 19.18 4.05
N VAL A 89 45.35 18.38 3.85
CA VAL A 89 45.70 17.24 4.70
C VAL A 89 45.71 17.67 6.15
N SER A 90 45.02 16.92 7.02
CA SER A 90 45.42 16.72 8.42
C SER A 90 44.94 15.35 8.89
N VAL A 91 45.88 14.40 8.86
CA VAL A 91 45.85 13.14 9.61
C VAL A 91 46.14 13.47 11.09
N GLY A 92 45.39 12.85 12.00
CA GLY A 92 45.63 12.84 13.45
C GLY A 92 44.36 12.35 14.15
N ALA A 93 44.12 11.05 14.34
CA ALA A 93 44.74 10.15 15.33
C ALA A 93 44.29 10.42 16.77
N GLU A 94 43.09 9.97 17.18
CA GLU A 94 42.83 9.60 18.57
C GLU A 94 41.45 8.94 18.79
N MET A 95 41.49 7.68 19.18
CA MET A 95 40.47 6.93 19.93
C MET A 95 41.11 6.72 21.31
N PRO A 96 40.44 6.94 22.47
CA PRO A 96 39.28 6.14 22.90
C PRO A 96 38.27 6.87 23.83
N GLY A 97 37.09 6.27 24.08
CA GLY A 97 36.31 6.58 25.29
C GLY A 97 34.80 6.69 25.14
N ALA A 98 34.13 5.60 25.52
CA ALA A 98 32.82 5.51 26.19
C ALA A 98 31.75 6.59 25.96
N ALA A 99 30.64 6.20 25.33
CA ALA A 99 29.27 6.39 25.85
C ALA A 99 28.24 5.71 24.94
N GLN A 100 27.48 4.76 25.50
CA GLN A 100 26.16 4.39 24.97
C GLN A 100 25.14 5.48 25.36
N PRO A 101 24.13 5.75 24.52
CA PRO A 101 22.75 5.34 24.84
C PRO A 101 22.03 4.78 23.60
N LYS A 102 21.38 3.61 23.70
CA LYS A 102 19.93 3.46 23.90
C LYS A 102 19.10 4.41 23.03
N ASP A 103 18.47 3.89 21.97
CA ASP A 103 17.03 4.06 21.72
C ASP A 103 16.51 3.13 20.61
N LYS A 104 15.79 2.11 21.06
CA LYS A 104 14.55 1.53 20.50
C LYS A 104 14.40 1.53 18.97
N ALA A 105 14.92 0.47 18.35
CA ALA A 105 14.18 -0.17 17.26
C ALA A 105 13.00 -0.97 17.88
N GLU A 106 11.97 -1.21 17.07
CA GLU A 106 10.81 -2.12 17.26
C GLU A 106 9.46 -1.40 17.42
N GLY A 107 8.66 -1.46 16.36
CA GLY A 107 7.27 -1.01 16.40
C GLY A 107 6.63 -0.81 15.03
N ALA A 108 6.77 -1.76 14.10
CA ALA A 108 6.05 -1.72 12.83
C ALA A 108 5.52 -3.10 12.39
N ASP A 109 5.13 -3.95 13.35
CA ASP A 109 4.55 -5.28 13.07
C ASP A 109 3.26 -5.55 13.86
N SER A 110 2.49 -4.50 14.18
CA SER A 110 1.21 -4.65 14.91
C SER A 110 0.09 -3.86 14.23
N ILE A 111 -0.32 -4.31 13.04
CA ILE A 111 -1.57 -3.86 12.38
C ILE A 111 -2.42 -5.07 11.91
N VAL A 112 -2.00 -6.32 12.14
CA VAL A 112 -2.72 -7.50 11.60
C VAL A 112 -3.50 -8.34 12.64
N ASP A 113 -3.40 -8.06 13.94
CA ASP A 113 -3.97 -8.93 14.99
C ASP A 113 -5.15 -8.34 15.78
N GLN A 114 -5.86 -7.36 15.23
CA GLN A 114 -6.98 -6.69 15.93
C GLN A 114 -8.36 -7.07 15.40
N PHE A 115 -8.53 -8.32 14.96
CA PHE A 115 -9.85 -8.87 14.57
C PHE A 115 -10.13 -10.26 15.14
N ARG A 116 -9.49 -10.66 16.25
CA ARG A 116 -9.76 -11.96 16.90
C ARG A 116 -10.68 -11.91 18.12
N ASP A 117 -10.96 -10.73 18.68
CA ASP A 117 -11.75 -10.62 19.91
C ASP A 117 -13.16 -10.07 19.70
N THR A 118 -13.99 -10.78 18.94
CA THR A 118 -15.46 -10.67 19.06
C THR A 118 -16.14 -12.03 18.87
N HIS A 119 -15.94 -12.93 19.83
CA HIS A 119 -16.91 -13.98 20.12
C HIS A 119 -17.03 -14.19 21.63
N SER A 120 -17.60 -13.20 22.32
CA SER A 120 -18.21 -13.45 23.63
C SER A 120 -19.65 -13.90 23.38
N VAL A 121 -19.85 -15.21 23.44
CA VAL A 121 -21.17 -15.86 23.39
C VAL A 121 -21.94 -15.48 24.66
N PRO A 122 -23.15 -14.91 24.59
CA PRO A 122 -23.99 -14.79 25.77
C PRO A 122 -24.60 -16.15 26.12
N ALA A 123 -24.22 -16.71 27.27
CA ALA A 123 -24.89 -17.86 27.87
C ALA A 123 -26.29 -17.44 28.35
N ALA A 124 -27.30 -18.17 27.89
CA ALA A 124 -28.70 -18.01 28.28
C ALA A 124 -28.97 -18.54 29.71
N PRO A 125 -30.01 -18.03 30.41
CA PRO A 125 -30.32 -18.39 31.80
C PRO A 125 -31.21 -19.64 31.90
N ALA A 126 -31.04 -20.39 32.99
CA ALA A 126 -31.98 -21.41 33.48
C ALA A 126 -32.16 -21.25 35.00
#